data_AF-A0A7L0TDG0-F1
#
_entry.id   AF-A0A7L0TDG0-F1
#
_cell.length_a   1.000
_cell.length_b   1.000
_cell.length_c   1.000
_cell.angle_alpha   90.00
_cell.angle_beta   90.00
_cell.angle_gamma   90.00
#
_symmetry.space_group_name_H-M   'P 1'
#
loop_
_entity.id
_entity.type
_entity.pdbx_description
1 polymer ?
#
loop_
_entity_poly.entity_id
_entity_poly.type
_entity_poly.pdbx_seq_one_letter_code
_entity_poly.pdbx_strand_id
1 'polypeptide(L)'
;RWVTDFFSYETPKSVVVKSWVVGVVNRGVQLLILAYFIGWVFLHEKAYQVRDTVIESSVVTKVKGVGRYAGRVLDTADYVTPHQGTSVFVVVTKQILTENQAQGVCPESEARYRCTADRDCRGMSPATGSGEGLAPGGGRGRGPPAGRADGVSAGLLTGRCVPYNGTLRTCEIQGWCPPEVDTVDVPVMLEAENFTLFIKNSIRFPLFGFEKANLPPPGSGGELSRCRFHPE
;
A
#
# COMPACT_ATOMS: atom_id res chain seq x y z
N ARG A 1 17.21 5.76 -71.71
CA ARG A 1 17.82 6.56 -70.62
C ARG A 1 17.22 6.24 -69.25
N TRP A 2 15.91 6.06 -69.09
CA TRP A 2 15.30 5.71 -67.79
C TRP A 2 15.64 4.31 -67.23
N VAL A 3 15.81 3.29 -68.09
CA VAL A 3 16.07 1.91 -67.64
C VAL A 3 17.48 1.73 -67.09
N THR A 4 18.45 2.52 -67.56
CA THR A 4 19.86 2.42 -67.15
C THR A 4 20.11 3.03 -65.77
N ASP A 5 19.33 4.04 -65.39
CA ASP A 5 19.46 4.69 -64.08
C ASP A 5 18.82 3.83 -62.97
N PHE A 6 17.87 2.95 -63.30
CA PHE A 6 17.18 2.06 -62.36
C PHE A 6 18.07 0.88 -61.87
N PHE A 7 19.07 0.49 -62.67
CA PHE A 7 20.07 -0.53 -62.30
C PHE A 7 21.41 0.08 -61.93
N SER A 8 21.44 1.37 -61.58
CA SER A 8 22.65 2.03 -61.11
C SER A 8 22.79 1.88 -59.60
N TYR A 9 23.88 1.28 -59.16
CA TYR A 9 24.27 1.23 -57.76
C TYR A 9 25.51 2.08 -57.56
N GLU A 10 25.36 3.20 -56.86
CA GLU A 10 26.48 4.08 -56.54
C GLU A 10 27.16 3.61 -55.26
N THR A 11 28.45 3.29 -55.35
CA THR A 11 29.31 3.01 -54.19
C THR A 11 30.23 4.19 -53.91
N PRO A 12 30.45 4.54 -52.63
CA PRO A 12 31.45 5.55 -52.28
C PRO A 12 32.85 5.09 -52.71
N LYS A 13 33.60 5.98 -53.35
CA LYS A 13 35.02 5.73 -53.66
C LYS A 13 35.81 5.74 -52.36
N SER A 14 36.37 4.60 -51.96
CA SER A 14 37.18 4.46 -50.74
C SER A 14 38.68 4.56 -51.06
N VAL A 15 39.45 5.24 -50.21
CA VAL A 15 40.92 5.25 -50.26
C VAL A 15 41.48 4.22 -49.28
N VAL A 16 42.31 3.29 -49.76
CA VAL A 16 42.94 2.25 -48.94
C VAL A 16 44.31 2.71 -48.48
N VAL A 17 44.44 3.07 -47.19
CA VAL A 17 45.71 3.48 -46.58
C VAL A 17 46.46 2.24 -46.08
N LYS A 18 47.65 1.97 -46.61
CA LYS A 18 48.52 0.85 -46.20
C LYS A 18 49.51 1.30 -45.12
N SER A 19 49.02 1.53 -43.91
CA SER A 19 49.85 1.86 -42.74
C SER A 19 49.59 0.87 -41.61
N TRP A 20 50.67 0.33 -41.02
CA TRP A 20 50.59 -0.65 -39.93
C TRP A 20 49.99 -0.06 -38.66
N VAL A 21 50.37 1.17 -38.29
CA VAL A 21 49.86 1.86 -37.09
C VAL A 21 48.35 2.08 -37.19
N VAL A 22 47.88 2.61 -38.33
CA VAL A 22 46.45 2.86 -38.57
C VAL A 22 45.67 1.54 -38.60
N GLY A 23 46.26 0.48 -39.16
CA GLY A 23 45.67 -0.86 -39.17
C GLY A 23 45.48 -1.44 -37.77
N VAL A 24 46.51 -1.37 -36.92
CA VAL A 24 46.45 -1.87 -35.54
C VAL A 24 45.44 -1.10 -34.71
N VAL A 25 45.42 0.25 -34.80
CA VAL A 25 44.44 1.07 -34.09
C VAL A 25 43.02 0.73 -34.53
N ASN A 26 42.76 0.65 -35.84
CA ASN A 26 41.43 0.30 -36.35
C ASN A 26 40.99 -1.11 -35.92
N ARG A 27 41.89 -2.11 -35.97
CA ARG A 27 41.58 -3.48 -35.49
C ARG A 27 41.39 -3.55 -33.99
N GLY A 28 42.14 -2.77 -33.20
CA GLY A 28 41.96 -2.66 -31.76
C GLY A 28 40.59 -2.08 -31.38
N VAL A 29 40.18 -1.00 -32.06
CA VAL A 29 38.84 -0.41 -31.88
C VAL A 29 37.76 -1.42 -32.25
N GLN A 30 37.90 -2.13 -33.38
CA GLN A 30 36.95 -3.18 -33.77
C GLN A 30 36.84 -4.29 -32.73
N LEU A 31 37.95 -4.75 -32.15
CA LEU A 31 37.97 -5.79 -31.12
C LEU A 31 37.32 -5.29 -29.83
N LEU A 32 37.57 -4.05 -29.42
CA LEU A 32 36.92 -3.43 -28.27
C LEU A 32 35.40 -3.35 -28.43
N ILE A 33 34.93 -2.90 -29.61
CA ILE A 33 33.50 -2.87 -29.93
C ILE A 33 32.91 -4.28 -29.88
N LEU A 34 33.57 -5.26 -30.49
CA LEU A 34 33.11 -6.65 -30.53
C LEU A 34 33.06 -7.27 -29.12
N ALA A 35 34.07 -7.04 -28.29
CA ALA A 35 34.09 -7.47 -26.90
C ALA A 35 32.97 -6.83 -26.07
N TYR A 36 32.69 -5.54 -26.29
CA TYR A 36 31.55 -4.85 -25.67
C TYR A 36 30.22 -5.50 -26.07
N PHE A 37 29.97 -5.74 -27.36
CA PHE A 37 28.73 -6.39 -27.80
C PHE A 37 28.58 -7.81 -27.23
N ILE A 38 29.64 -8.62 -27.25
CA ILE A 38 29.57 -9.99 -26.72
C ILE A 38 29.39 -9.96 -25.19
N GLY A 39 30.22 -9.22 -24.46
CA GLY A 39 30.20 -9.20 -23.00
C GLY A 39 28.97 -8.50 -22.43
N TRP A 40 28.72 -7.27 -22.88
CA TRP A 40 27.62 -6.45 -22.36
C TRP A 40 26.28 -6.84 -23.00
N VAL A 41 26.16 -6.78 -24.32
CA VAL A 41 24.85 -6.94 -24.98
C VAL A 41 24.37 -8.39 -24.99
N PHE A 42 25.24 -9.35 -25.30
CA PHE A 42 24.82 -10.74 -25.38
C PHE A 42 24.88 -11.47 -24.04
N LEU A 43 25.99 -11.37 -23.29
CA LEU A 43 26.12 -12.13 -22.04
C LEU A 43 25.41 -11.46 -20.85
N HIS A 44 25.67 -10.17 -20.62
CA HIS A 44 25.10 -9.46 -19.46
C HIS A 44 23.62 -9.12 -19.68
N GLU A 45 23.28 -8.43 -20.77
CA GLU A 45 21.90 -8.03 -21.07
C GLU A 45 21.03 -9.19 -21.57
N LYS A 46 21.64 -10.30 -22.02
CA LYS A 46 20.94 -11.46 -22.58
C LYS A 46 20.03 -11.11 -23.77
N ALA A 47 20.49 -10.21 -24.65
CA ALA A 47 19.72 -9.74 -25.81
C ALA A 47 19.34 -10.85 -26.82
N TYR A 48 19.93 -12.05 -26.70
CA TYR A 48 19.55 -13.22 -27.48
C TYR A 48 18.26 -13.90 -26.99
N GLN A 49 17.76 -13.55 -25.79
CA GLN A 49 16.54 -14.11 -25.21
C GLN A 49 15.38 -13.14 -25.36
N VAL A 50 14.21 -13.66 -25.74
CA VAL A 50 12.96 -12.90 -25.62
C VAL A 50 12.58 -12.84 -24.14
N ARG A 51 12.18 -11.66 -23.66
CA ARG A 51 11.72 -11.45 -22.28
C ARG A 51 10.22 -11.18 -22.26
N ASP A 52 9.50 -11.91 -21.41
CA ASP A 52 8.12 -11.61 -21.09
C ASP A 52 8.06 -10.75 -19.83
N THR A 53 7.51 -9.55 -19.94
CA THR A 53 7.31 -8.62 -18.82
C THR A 53 5.89 -8.69 -18.25
N VAL A 54 4.97 -9.36 -18.95
CA VAL A 54 3.57 -9.48 -18.55
C VAL A 54 3.43 -10.77 -17.75
N ILE A 55 3.50 -10.65 -16.42
CA ILE A 55 3.36 -11.78 -15.53
C ILE A 55 1.94 -11.81 -14.99
N GLU A 56 1.23 -12.92 -15.21
CA GLU A 56 -0.02 -13.20 -14.51
C GLU A 56 0.34 -13.77 -13.14
N SER A 57 -0.12 -13.13 -12.06
CA SER A 57 0.14 -13.59 -10.69
C SER A 57 -1.16 -13.73 -9.90
N SER A 58 -1.24 -14.80 -9.10
CA SER A 58 -2.32 -15.02 -8.16
C SER A 58 -1.75 -15.34 -6.78
N VAL A 59 -2.24 -14.64 -5.77
CA VAL A 59 -1.81 -14.79 -4.38
C VAL A 59 -3.01 -15.14 -3.53
N VAL A 60 -2.87 -16.22 -2.77
CA VAL A 60 -3.85 -16.64 -1.75
C VAL A 60 -3.14 -16.69 -0.42
N THR A 61 -3.71 -15.99 0.58
CA THR A 61 -3.18 -15.90 1.93
C THR A 61 -4.09 -16.60 2.93
N LYS A 62 -3.49 -17.21 3.95
CA LYS A 62 -4.23 -17.78 5.08
C LYS A 62 -3.42 -17.62 6.36
N VAL A 63 -3.98 -16.88 7.31
CA VAL A 63 -3.42 -16.77 8.66
C VAL A 63 -3.93 -17.92 9.51
N LYS A 64 -3.11 -18.40 10.44
CA LYS A 64 -3.51 -19.36 11.48
C LYS A 64 -2.88 -18.96 12.81
N GLY A 65 -3.70 -18.97 13.85
CA GLY A 65 -3.30 -18.62 15.20
C GLY A 65 -4.53 -18.39 16.06
N VAL A 66 -4.36 -18.50 17.37
CA VAL A 66 -5.41 -18.21 18.36
C VAL A 66 -4.76 -17.36 19.45
N GLY A 67 -5.41 -16.27 19.83
CA GLY A 67 -4.93 -15.35 20.85
C GLY A 67 -5.99 -15.12 21.93
N ARG A 68 -5.58 -14.58 23.08
CA ARG A 68 -6.51 -14.12 24.11
C ARG A 68 -6.46 -12.61 24.21
N TYR A 69 -7.63 -11.97 24.14
CA TYR A 69 -7.72 -10.52 24.23
C TYR A 69 -8.99 -10.11 24.98
N ALA A 70 -8.85 -9.19 25.94
CA ALA A 70 -9.96 -8.69 26.76
C ALA A 70 -10.86 -9.81 27.36
N GLY A 71 -10.26 -10.91 27.82
CA GLY A 71 -10.97 -12.05 28.41
C GLY A 71 -11.69 -12.96 27.40
N ARG A 72 -11.56 -12.71 26.09
CA ARG A 72 -12.11 -13.53 25.00
C ARG A 72 -10.98 -14.26 24.27
N VAL A 73 -11.31 -15.41 23.69
CA VAL A 73 -10.43 -16.12 22.76
C VAL A 73 -10.77 -15.62 21.36
N LEU A 74 -9.78 -15.11 20.63
CA LEU A 74 -9.95 -14.62 19.27
C LEU A 74 -9.32 -15.61 18.30
N ASP A 75 -10.04 -15.91 17.22
CA ASP A 75 -9.57 -16.76 16.12
C ASP A 75 -9.39 -15.96 14.83
N THR A 76 -9.02 -16.67 13.76
CA THR A 76 -8.74 -16.05 12.45
C THR A 76 -9.92 -15.28 11.87
N ALA A 77 -11.17 -15.61 12.22
CA ALA A 77 -12.35 -14.88 11.75
C ALA A 77 -12.54 -13.55 12.48
N ASP A 78 -12.01 -13.41 13.70
CA ASP A 78 -12.15 -12.20 14.50
C ASP A 78 -11.09 -11.14 14.14
N TYR A 79 -9.82 -11.55 14.00
CA TYR A 79 -8.71 -10.61 13.84
C TYR A 79 -8.24 -10.41 12.39
N VAL A 80 -8.68 -11.22 11.41
CA VAL A 80 -8.26 -11.06 10.01
C VAL A 80 -9.33 -10.36 9.18
N THR A 81 -8.98 -9.21 8.61
CA THR A 81 -9.87 -8.45 7.71
C THR A 81 -9.13 -8.00 6.45
N PRO A 82 -9.69 -8.16 5.25
CA PRO A 82 -10.89 -8.94 4.91
C PRO A 82 -10.63 -10.46 4.94
N HIS A 83 -11.69 -11.25 5.10
CA HIS A 83 -11.59 -12.72 5.19
C HIS A 83 -11.35 -13.42 3.83
N GLN A 84 -11.27 -12.67 2.72
CA GLN A 84 -11.22 -13.23 1.36
C GLN A 84 -9.87 -13.88 0.98
N GLY A 85 -8.84 -13.78 1.82
CA GLY A 85 -7.53 -14.41 1.57
C GLY A 85 -6.80 -13.84 0.36
N THR A 86 -6.98 -12.54 0.11
CA THR A 86 -6.34 -11.79 -0.99
C THR A 86 -4.88 -11.47 -0.69
N SER A 87 -4.20 -10.80 -1.62
CA SER A 87 -2.81 -10.32 -1.43
C SER A 87 -2.66 -9.27 -0.32
N VAL A 88 -3.76 -8.61 0.06
CA VAL A 88 -3.81 -7.63 1.16
C VAL A 88 -4.75 -8.14 2.24
N PHE A 89 -4.27 -8.11 3.48
CA PHE A 89 -5.03 -8.46 4.68
C PHE A 89 -4.45 -7.69 5.88
N VAL A 90 -5.24 -7.54 6.93
CA VAL A 90 -4.87 -6.91 8.20
C VAL A 90 -5.04 -7.93 9.31
N VAL A 91 -4.07 -8.00 10.21
CA VAL A 91 -4.16 -8.73 11.48
C VAL A 91 -4.35 -7.70 12.59
N VAL A 92 -5.53 -7.69 13.20
CA VAL A 92 -5.89 -6.77 14.28
C VAL A 92 -5.19 -7.23 15.55
N THR A 93 -4.24 -6.42 16.03
CA THR A 93 -3.45 -6.70 17.24
C THR A 93 -3.88 -5.88 18.45
N LYS A 94 -4.62 -4.78 18.22
CA LYS A 94 -5.15 -3.87 19.25
C LYS A 94 -6.55 -3.45 18.83
N GLN A 95 -7.50 -3.47 19.77
CA GLN A 95 -8.88 -3.04 19.52
C GLN A 95 -9.42 -2.25 20.72
N ILE A 96 -10.01 -1.10 20.44
CA ILE A 96 -10.80 -0.34 21.41
C ILE A 96 -12.26 -0.73 21.15
N LEU A 97 -12.95 -1.22 22.19
CA LEU A 97 -14.33 -1.67 22.08
C LEU A 97 -15.25 -0.70 22.81
N THR A 98 -16.19 -0.13 22.07
CA THR A 98 -17.28 0.68 22.64
C THR A 98 -18.59 -0.12 22.53
N GLU A 99 -18.96 -0.81 23.61
CA GLU A 99 -20.12 -1.70 23.61
C GLU A 99 -21.45 -0.93 23.71
N ASN A 100 -22.54 -1.55 23.20
CA ASN A 100 -23.92 -1.07 23.34
C ASN A 100 -24.18 0.33 22.79
N GLN A 101 -23.50 0.71 21.70
CA GLN A 101 -23.81 1.96 21.02
C GLN A 101 -25.23 1.93 20.46
N ALA A 102 -25.99 2.99 20.75
CA ALA A 102 -27.32 3.23 20.22
C ALA A 102 -27.40 4.62 19.60
N GLN A 103 -28.29 4.80 18.62
CA GLN A 103 -28.56 6.12 18.06
C GLN A 103 -29.18 7.02 19.11
N GLY A 104 -28.55 8.17 19.37
CA GLY A 104 -28.98 9.07 20.43
C GLY A 104 -28.22 10.39 20.43
N VAL A 105 -28.31 11.08 21.56
CA VAL A 105 -27.66 12.36 21.81
C VAL A 105 -26.81 12.24 23.07
N CYS A 106 -25.53 12.58 22.97
CA CYS A 106 -24.56 12.43 24.05
C CYS A 106 -23.42 13.46 23.96
N PRO A 107 -22.74 13.78 25.08
CA PRO A 107 -21.51 14.56 25.05
C PRO A 107 -20.38 13.79 24.37
N GLU A 108 -19.59 14.49 23.54
CA GLU A 108 -18.38 13.96 22.92
C GLU A 108 -17.29 13.63 23.97
N SER A 109 -16.49 12.58 23.73
CA SER A 109 -15.48 12.09 24.69
C SER A 109 -14.12 12.80 24.57
N GLU A 110 -13.77 13.24 23.36
CA GLU A 110 -12.43 13.77 23.09
C GLU A 110 -12.23 15.18 23.70
N ALA A 111 -11.05 15.41 24.28
CA ALA A 111 -10.69 16.69 24.91
C ALA A 111 -10.74 17.88 23.94
N ARG A 112 -10.62 17.64 22.63
CA ARG A 112 -10.70 18.66 21.57
C ARG A 112 -12.08 19.32 21.43
N TYR A 113 -13.14 18.68 21.94
CA TYR A 113 -14.51 19.21 21.96
C TYR A 113 -14.91 19.83 23.30
N ARG A 114 -13.92 20.11 24.17
CA ARG A 114 -14.15 20.85 25.42
C ARG A 114 -14.77 22.21 25.11
N CYS A 115 -15.87 22.52 25.79
CA CYS A 115 -16.61 23.77 25.62
C CYS A 115 -16.91 24.40 26.98
N THR A 116 -17.16 25.71 26.98
CA THR A 116 -17.62 26.45 28.16
C THR A 116 -19.03 26.98 27.97
N ALA A 117 -19.42 27.30 26.73
CA ALA A 117 -20.75 27.77 26.37
C ALA A 117 -21.21 27.14 25.04
N ASP A 118 -22.52 27.10 24.82
CA ASP A 118 -23.14 26.54 23.60
C ASP A 118 -22.60 27.16 22.30
N ARG A 119 -22.20 28.44 22.35
CA ARG A 119 -21.63 29.14 21.19
C ARG A 119 -20.35 28.48 20.66
N ASP A 120 -19.59 27.83 21.53
CA ASP A 120 -18.32 27.19 21.19
C ASP A 120 -18.55 25.98 20.25
N CYS A 121 -19.72 25.35 20.36
CA CYS A 121 -20.10 24.16 19.60
C CYS A 121 -20.77 24.49 18.25
N ARG A 122 -21.35 25.69 18.10
CA ARG A 122 -22.06 26.11 16.86
C ARG A 122 -21.12 26.41 15.69
N GLY A 123 -19.85 26.74 15.97
CA GLY A 123 -18.83 27.04 14.96
C GLY A 123 -17.92 25.86 14.59
N MET A 124 -18.18 24.67 15.15
CA MET A 124 -17.30 23.50 15.04
C MET A 124 -17.81 22.47 14.02
N SER A 125 -18.76 22.88 13.16
CA SER A 125 -19.41 22.02 12.15
C SER A 125 -18.41 21.19 11.35
N PRO A 126 -18.80 19.97 10.95
CA PRO A 126 -17.96 19.13 10.13
C PRO A 126 -17.68 19.90 8.84
N ALA A 127 -16.40 20.12 8.53
CA ALA A 127 -16.03 20.30 7.15
C ALA A 127 -16.58 19.06 6.42
N THR A 128 -17.62 19.26 5.62
CA THR A 128 -18.11 18.27 4.67
C THR A 128 -16.92 17.86 3.83
N GLY A 129 -16.31 16.73 4.18
CA GLY A 129 -15.25 16.12 3.41
C GLY A 129 -15.83 15.55 2.13
N SER A 130 -16.07 16.41 1.14
CA SER A 130 -16.13 16.04 -0.27
C SER A 130 -16.14 17.31 -1.13
N GLY A 131 -14.98 17.68 -1.66
CA GLY A 131 -14.87 18.65 -2.75
C GLY A 131 -13.81 19.72 -2.52
N GLU A 132 -12.73 19.63 -3.29
CA GLU A 132 -12.06 20.81 -3.83
C GLU A 132 -13.10 21.86 -4.22
N GLY A 133 -13.06 23.02 -3.57
CA GLY A 133 -14.00 24.10 -3.80
C GLY A 133 -13.45 25.39 -3.23
N LEU A 134 -12.66 26.10 -4.04
CA LEU A 134 -12.38 27.52 -3.82
C LEU A 134 -13.71 28.25 -3.57
N ALA A 135 -13.93 28.76 -2.36
CA ALA A 135 -14.92 29.80 -2.12
C ALA A 135 -14.24 31.17 -2.34
N PRO A 136 -14.70 31.99 -3.29
CA PRO A 136 -14.28 33.38 -3.38
C PRO A 136 -15.13 34.23 -2.42
N GLY A 137 -14.52 35.24 -1.80
CA GLY A 137 -15.27 36.35 -1.22
C GLY A 137 -14.95 36.64 0.25
N GLY A 138 -14.35 37.81 0.46
CA GLY A 138 -13.88 38.32 1.73
C GLY A 138 -14.99 38.58 2.76
N GLY A 139 -14.72 38.14 3.98
CA GLY A 139 -15.35 38.61 5.21
C GLY A 139 -14.32 38.50 6.33
N ARG A 140 -13.96 39.63 6.97
CA ARG A 140 -13.03 39.66 8.11
C ARG A 140 -13.72 39.09 9.36
N GLY A 141 -13.86 37.78 9.42
CA GLY A 141 -14.07 37.04 10.67
C GLY A 141 -12.72 36.62 11.24
N ARG A 142 -12.51 36.76 12.55
CA ARG A 142 -11.35 36.18 13.23
C ARG A 142 -11.35 34.67 12.95
N GLY A 143 -10.39 34.21 12.14
CA GLY A 143 -10.14 32.78 11.98
C GLY A 143 -9.80 32.16 13.34
N PRO A 144 -10.11 30.87 13.55
CA PRO A 144 -9.67 30.18 14.75
C PRO A 144 -8.13 30.18 14.79
N PRO A 145 -7.50 30.21 15.98
CA PRO A 145 -6.05 30.19 16.10
C PRO A 145 -5.48 28.94 15.41
N ALA A 146 -4.39 29.14 14.67
CA ALA A 146 -3.64 28.10 13.99
C ALA A 146 -3.22 27.01 14.98
N GLY A 147 -3.54 25.75 14.66
CA GLY A 147 -3.17 24.57 15.46
C GLY A 147 -4.30 23.55 15.71
N ARG A 148 -5.52 23.78 15.21
CA ARG A 148 -6.60 22.80 15.37
C ARG A 148 -6.51 21.75 14.27
N ALA A 149 -6.03 20.56 14.61
CA ALA A 149 -6.05 19.39 13.74
C ALA A 149 -7.47 19.20 13.18
N ASP A 150 -7.54 19.07 11.85
CA ASP A 150 -8.75 18.70 11.12
C ASP A 150 -9.21 17.33 11.61
N GLY A 151 -10.23 17.33 12.46
CA GLY A 151 -10.89 16.11 12.90
C GLY A 151 -12.40 16.34 12.84
N VAL A 152 -13.10 15.38 12.27
CA VAL A 152 -14.56 15.38 12.26
C VAL A 152 -15.03 14.82 13.60
N SER A 153 -16.16 15.30 14.14
CA SER A 153 -16.75 14.73 15.36
C SER A 153 -17.31 13.35 15.07
N ALA A 154 -17.46 12.49 16.09
CA ALA A 154 -18.03 11.15 15.91
C ALA A 154 -19.51 11.18 15.48
N GLY A 155 -20.18 12.32 15.67
CA GLY A 155 -21.55 12.57 15.21
C GLY A 155 -21.78 14.02 14.77
N LEU A 156 -23.05 14.37 14.54
CA LEU A 156 -23.45 15.74 14.18
C LEU A 156 -23.57 16.60 15.43
N LEU A 157 -22.86 17.73 15.50
CA LEU A 157 -22.94 18.63 16.64
C LEU A 157 -24.32 19.29 16.74
N THR A 158 -24.96 19.20 17.92
CA THR A 158 -26.25 19.86 18.18
C THR A 158 -26.12 21.36 18.47
N GLY A 159 -24.90 21.82 18.74
CA GLY A 159 -24.59 23.20 19.12
C GLY A 159 -24.85 23.51 20.59
N ARG A 160 -25.01 22.49 21.45
CA ARG A 160 -25.11 22.61 22.91
C ARG A 160 -23.84 22.15 23.60
N CYS A 161 -23.50 22.78 24.72
CA CYS A 161 -22.37 22.44 25.56
C CYS A 161 -22.86 21.75 26.84
N VAL A 162 -22.70 20.42 26.92
CA VAL A 162 -23.26 19.60 28.01
C VAL A 162 -22.14 19.02 28.88
N PRO A 163 -22.38 18.76 30.18
CA PRO A 163 -21.38 18.15 31.04
C PRO A 163 -21.13 16.69 30.61
N TYR A 164 -19.87 16.36 30.30
CA TYR A 164 -19.41 14.98 30.09
C TYR A 164 -19.15 14.29 31.44
N ASN A 165 -18.49 14.99 32.36
CA ASN A 165 -18.26 14.57 33.74
C ASN A 165 -18.33 15.80 34.67
N GLY A 166 -18.24 15.63 35.99
CA GLY A 166 -18.37 16.73 36.97
C GLY A 166 -17.41 17.91 36.77
N THR A 167 -16.27 17.69 36.10
CA THR A 167 -15.25 18.71 35.83
C THR A 167 -15.11 19.09 34.35
N LEU A 168 -15.69 18.32 33.43
CA LEU A 168 -15.46 18.44 31.99
C LEU A 168 -16.79 18.62 31.26
N ARG A 169 -16.89 19.67 30.44
CA ARG A 169 -18.01 19.90 29.53
C ARG A 169 -17.52 19.77 28.09
N THR A 170 -18.29 19.08 27.28
CA THR A 170 -17.99 18.87 25.85
C THR A 170 -19.22 19.15 25.01
N CYS A 171 -18.99 19.37 23.72
CA CYS A 171 -20.07 19.58 22.79
C CYS A 171 -20.93 18.33 22.66
N GLU A 172 -22.24 18.53 22.63
CA GLU A 172 -23.22 17.48 22.43
C GLU A 172 -23.30 17.11 20.93
N ILE A 173 -23.28 15.81 20.66
CA ILE A 173 -23.41 15.22 19.34
C ILE A 173 -24.68 14.38 19.25
N GLN A 174 -25.24 14.31 18.05
CA GLN A 174 -26.27 13.36 17.65
C GLN A 174 -25.63 12.30 16.76
N GLY A 175 -25.68 11.04 17.19
CA GLY A 175 -25.01 9.94 16.51
C GLY A 175 -25.03 8.66 17.35
N TRP A 176 -23.98 7.85 17.22
CA TRP A 176 -23.81 6.64 18.03
C TRP A 176 -23.32 6.99 19.44
N CYS A 177 -24.10 6.63 20.44
CA CYS A 177 -23.87 6.95 21.86
C CYS A 177 -23.79 5.67 22.71
N PRO A 178 -22.85 5.58 23.67
CA PRO A 178 -21.81 6.57 23.98
C PRO A 178 -20.71 6.65 22.89
N PRO A 179 -20.04 7.79 22.72
CA PRO A 179 -18.94 7.93 21.76
C PRO A 179 -17.73 7.10 22.20
N GLU A 180 -16.87 6.76 21.24
CA GLU A 180 -15.63 6.04 21.48
C GLU A 180 -14.67 6.86 22.37
N VAL A 181 -13.94 6.20 23.27
CA VAL A 181 -13.01 6.87 24.20
C VAL A 181 -11.58 6.45 23.90
N ASP A 182 -10.89 7.23 23.06
CA ASP A 182 -9.51 6.96 22.62
C ASP A 182 -8.43 7.28 23.67
N THR A 183 -8.81 7.78 24.85
CA THR A 183 -7.86 8.13 25.91
C THR A 183 -7.37 6.91 26.70
N VAL A 184 -8.01 5.74 26.53
CA VAL A 184 -7.66 4.53 27.27
C VAL A 184 -6.61 3.74 26.52
N ASP A 185 -5.45 3.53 27.14
CA ASP A 185 -4.44 2.65 26.56
C ASP A 185 -4.84 1.18 26.76
N VAL A 186 -5.32 0.56 25.69
CA VAL A 186 -5.65 -0.86 25.67
C VAL A 186 -4.40 -1.70 25.32
N PRO A 187 -4.21 -2.88 25.94
CA PRO A 187 -3.07 -3.73 25.67
C PRO A 187 -3.08 -4.26 24.24
N VAL A 188 -1.95 -4.80 23.79
CA VAL A 188 -1.79 -5.47 22.49
C VAL A 188 -1.89 -6.99 22.68
N MET A 189 -2.43 -7.71 21.69
CA MET A 189 -2.49 -9.16 21.64
C MET A 189 -1.09 -9.73 21.34
N LEU A 190 -0.33 -10.07 22.39
CA LEU A 190 1.05 -10.54 22.26
C LEU A 190 1.15 -11.88 21.53
N GLU A 191 0.12 -12.73 21.61
CA GLU A 191 0.08 -14.02 20.92
C GLU A 191 0.14 -13.89 19.39
N ALA A 192 -0.20 -12.72 18.85
CA ALA A 192 -0.16 -12.45 17.41
C ALA A 192 1.25 -12.56 16.81
N GLU A 193 2.31 -12.40 17.61
CA GLU A 193 3.70 -12.59 17.17
C GLU A 193 3.98 -14.03 16.74
N ASN A 194 3.27 -15.00 17.31
CA ASN A 194 3.44 -16.43 17.03
C ASN A 194 2.45 -16.96 15.97
N PHE A 195 1.69 -16.07 15.32
CA PHE A 195 0.79 -16.49 14.27
C PHE A 195 1.57 -16.94 13.03
N THR A 196 0.98 -17.87 12.30
CA THR A 196 1.57 -18.39 11.06
C THR A 196 0.84 -17.84 9.86
N LEU A 197 1.58 -17.35 8.88
CA LEU A 197 1.06 -16.86 7.61
C LEU A 197 1.42 -17.84 6.51
N PHE A 198 0.41 -18.40 5.86
CA PHE A 198 0.56 -19.21 4.67
C PHE A 198 0.33 -18.34 3.44
N ILE A 199 1.30 -18.35 2.50
CA ILE A 199 1.23 -17.62 1.25
C ILE A 199 1.38 -18.62 0.10
N LYS A 200 0.35 -18.76 -0.72
CA LYS A 200 0.40 -19.47 -2.00
C LYS A 200 0.49 -18.44 -3.11
N ASN A 201 1.64 -18.38 -3.77
CA ASN A 201 1.88 -17.54 -4.94
C ASN A 201 2.02 -18.44 -6.17
N SER A 202 1.20 -18.20 -7.19
CA SER A 202 1.30 -18.84 -8.50
C SER A 202 1.53 -17.77 -9.57
N ILE A 203 2.57 -17.98 -10.39
CA ILE A 203 2.93 -17.11 -11.51
C ILE A 203 2.78 -17.84 -12.83
N ARG A 204 2.43 -17.10 -13.87
CA ARG A 204 2.34 -17.58 -15.24
C ARG A 204 2.95 -16.56 -16.20
N PHE A 205 3.81 -17.06 -17.09
CA PHE A 205 4.37 -16.32 -18.21
C PHE A 205 3.63 -16.76 -19.49
N PRO A 206 2.60 -16.01 -19.91
CA PRO A 206 1.73 -16.41 -21.00
C PRO A 206 2.48 -16.53 -22.34
N LEU A 207 3.52 -15.72 -22.58
CA LEU A 207 4.29 -15.78 -23.82
C LEU A 207 4.97 -17.15 -24.02
N PHE A 208 5.36 -17.80 -22.92
CA PHE A 208 6.06 -19.08 -22.93
C PHE A 208 5.17 -20.26 -22.50
N GLY A 209 3.92 -20.00 -22.09
CA GLY A 209 3.03 -21.02 -21.51
C GLY A 209 3.61 -21.66 -20.25
N PHE A 210 4.42 -20.93 -19.49
CA PHE A 210 5.09 -21.45 -18.30
C PHE A 210 4.34 -21.07 -17.03
N GLU A 211 4.11 -22.04 -16.15
CA GLU A 211 3.44 -21.85 -14.86
C GLU A 211 4.27 -22.44 -13.73
N LYS A 212 4.35 -21.72 -12.60
CA LYS A 212 5.03 -22.21 -11.41
C LYS A 212 4.41 -21.60 -10.15
N ALA A 213 4.39 -22.39 -9.08
CA ALA A 213 4.01 -21.93 -7.75
C ALA A 213 5.18 -22.06 -6.77
N ASN A 214 5.11 -21.31 -5.66
CA ASN A 214 6.08 -21.41 -4.56
C ASN A 214 5.92 -22.68 -3.71
N LEU A 215 4.89 -23.48 -3.97
CA LEU A 215 4.61 -24.71 -3.23
C LEU A 215 5.21 -25.92 -3.94
N PRO A 216 5.67 -26.93 -3.17
CA PRO A 216 6.12 -28.19 -3.73
C PRO A 216 4.99 -28.89 -4.51
N PRO A 217 5.32 -29.63 -5.58
CA PRO A 217 4.31 -30.39 -6.32
C PRO A 217 3.65 -31.46 -5.44
N PRO A 218 2.37 -31.77 -5.67
CA PRO A 218 1.65 -32.77 -4.89
C PRO A 218 2.37 -34.13 -4.98
N GLY A 219 2.66 -34.73 -3.83
CA GLY A 219 3.35 -36.02 -3.73
C GLY A 219 4.87 -35.92 -3.50
N SER A 220 5.47 -34.73 -3.47
CA SER A 220 6.92 -34.59 -3.30
C SER A 220 7.43 -34.71 -1.85
N GLY A 221 6.67 -35.32 -0.93
CA GLY A 221 7.08 -35.57 0.47
C GLY A 221 7.42 -34.34 1.32
N GLY A 222 7.26 -33.12 0.79
CA GLY A 222 7.53 -31.88 1.51
C GLY A 222 6.47 -31.62 2.57
N GLU A 223 6.80 -31.85 3.84
CA GLU A 223 5.91 -31.57 4.96
C GLU A 223 5.81 -30.06 5.22
N LEU A 224 4.75 -29.43 4.70
CA LEU A 224 4.37 -28.07 5.09
C LEU A 224 3.98 -27.94 6.58
N SER A 225 3.77 -29.05 7.27
CA SER A 225 3.42 -29.11 8.69
C SER A 225 4.56 -28.65 9.61
N ARG A 226 5.83 -28.79 9.18
CA ARG A 226 7.02 -28.57 10.02
C ARG A 226 8.00 -27.54 9.47
N CYS A 227 7.77 -27.01 8.28
CA CYS A 227 8.67 -26.03 7.67
C CYS A 227 8.72 -24.74 8.51
N ARG A 228 9.93 -24.17 8.65
CA ARG A 228 10.15 -22.84 9.21
C ARG A 228 10.81 -21.99 8.13
N PHE A 229 10.14 -20.91 7.73
CA PHE A 229 10.69 -19.99 6.76
C PHE A 229 11.93 -19.31 7.35
N HIS A 230 13.02 -19.34 6.60
CA HIS A 230 14.25 -18.60 6.87
C HIS A 230 14.75 -18.05 5.52
N PRO A 231 15.24 -16.81 5.45
CA PRO A 231 15.71 -16.22 4.20
C PRO A 231 17.01 -16.84 3.66
N GLU A 232 17.79 -17.49 4.53
CA GLU A 232 19.03 -18.22 4.21
C GLU A 232 18.86 -19.74 4.32
#